data_AF-A0A7D5C7Y7-F1
#
_entry.id   AF-A0A7D5C7Y7-F1
#
_cell.length_a   1.000
_cell.length_b   1.000
_cell.length_c   1.000
_cell.angle_alpha   90.00
_cell.angle_beta   90.00
_cell.angle_gamma   90.00
#
_symmetry.space_group_name_H-M   'P 1'
#
loop_
_entity.id
_entity.type
_entity.pdbx_description
1 polymer ?
#
loop_
_entity_poly.entity_id
_entity_poly.type
_entity_poly.pdbx_seq_one_letter_code
_entity_poly.pdbx_strand_id
1 'polypeptide(L)'
;MRGKKPRGLDPEAVHERYQELCDISHHDARTLRRVRDFLGEIEGLGVINSIQRNQGYPEGKYRAYELGHDAEMILAAMSDLLNEVGVHESVDDIVAESDRISVSA
;
A
#
# COMPACT_ATOMS: atom_id res chain seq x y z
N MET A 1 -24.51 1.61 5.94
CA MET A 1 -24.05 2.01 4.59
C MET A 1 -22.69 1.37 4.36
N ARG A 2 -22.60 0.37 3.47
CA ARG A 2 -21.37 -0.39 3.24
C ARG A 2 -20.52 0.42 2.27
N GLY A 3 -19.47 1.08 2.77
CA GLY A 3 -18.55 1.88 1.97
C GLY A 3 -18.07 1.10 0.75
N LYS A 4 -18.12 1.72 -0.43
CA LYS A 4 -17.67 1.13 -1.69
C LYS A 4 -16.20 0.74 -1.52
N LYS A 5 -15.89 -0.56 -1.49
CA LYS A 5 -14.52 -1.10 -1.37
C LYS A 5 -13.65 -0.35 -2.40
N PRO A 6 -12.51 0.24 -2.01
CA PRO A 6 -11.70 1.03 -2.93
C PRO A 6 -11.37 0.19 -4.16
N ARG A 7 -11.47 0.82 -5.34
CA ARG A 7 -10.93 0.22 -6.57
C ARG A 7 -9.44 0.05 -6.31
N GLY A 8 -8.92 -1.18 -6.37
CA GLY A 8 -7.49 -1.43 -6.18
C GLY A 8 -6.65 -0.49 -7.04
N LEU A 9 -5.45 -0.16 -6.56
CA LEU A 9 -4.58 0.84 -7.17
C LEU A 9 -3.77 0.22 -8.31
N ASP A 10 -3.64 0.92 -9.42
CA ASP A 10 -2.71 0.52 -10.48
C ASP A 10 -1.25 0.81 -10.06
N PRO A 11 -0.25 0.18 -10.71
CA PRO A 11 1.16 0.37 -10.35
C PRO A 11 1.61 1.84 -10.45
N GLU A 12 1.03 2.61 -11.38
CA GLU A 12 1.34 4.02 -11.59
C GLU A 12 0.90 4.87 -10.39
N ALA A 13 -0.33 4.70 -9.90
CA ALA A 13 -0.81 5.40 -8.71
C ALA A 13 -0.05 4.99 -7.43
N VAL A 14 0.38 3.74 -7.33
CA VAL A 14 1.25 3.31 -6.21
C VAL A 14 2.62 3.98 -6.32
N HIS A 15 3.19 4.07 -7.52
CA HIS A 15 4.49 4.69 -7.73
C HIS A 15 4.48 6.18 -7.42
N GLU A 16 3.43 6.91 -7.80
CA GLU A 16 3.25 8.32 -7.47
C GLU A 16 3.27 8.56 -5.96
N ARG A 17 2.47 7.83 -5.18
CA ARG A 17 2.47 7.92 -3.71
C ARG A 17 3.79 7.51 -3.08
N TYR A 18 4.47 6.52 -3.65
CA TYR A 18 5.78 6.11 -3.20
C TYR A 18 6.84 7.21 -3.44
N GLN A 19 6.76 7.94 -4.55
CA GLN A 19 7.64 9.07 -4.82
C GLN A 19 7.43 10.19 -3.80
N GLU A 20 6.17 10.54 -3.51
CA GLU A 20 5.83 11.53 -2.48
C GLU A 20 6.43 11.15 -1.12
N LEU A 21 6.31 9.87 -0.73
CA LEU A 21 6.88 9.37 0.53
C LEU A 21 8.42 9.45 0.54
N CYS A 22 9.07 9.10 -0.57
CA CYS A 22 10.51 9.22 -0.72
C CYS A 22 10.99 10.67 -0.60
N ASP A 23 10.26 11.62 -1.21
CA ASP A 23 10.59 13.04 -1.15
C ASP A 23 10.49 13.58 0.30
N ILE A 24 9.42 13.23 1.01
CA ILE A 24 9.21 13.60 2.42
C ILE A 24 10.31 13.01 3.32
N SER A 25 10.74 11.77 3.02
CA SER A 25 11.72 11.04 3.83
C SER A 25 13.17 11.28 3.39
N HIS A 26 13.41 12.19 2.44
CA HIS A 26 14.73 12.47 1.86
C HIS A 26 15.46 11.24 1.29
N HIS A 27 14.72 10.37 0.62
CA HIS A 27 15.24 9.19 -0.07
C HIS A 27 15.10 9.30 -1.59
N ASP A 28 16.04 8.68 -2.32
CA ASP A 28 15.93 8.58 -3.77
C ASP A 28 14.85 7.57 -4.18
N ALA A 29 13.80 8.06 -4.83
CA ALA A 29 12.74 7.21 -5.36
C ALA A 29 13.30 6.24 -6.43
N ARG A 30 12.91 4.97 -6.33
CA ARG A 30 13.18 3.97 -7.38
C ARG A 30 12.25 4.12 -8.57
N THR A 31 12.68 3.55 -9.71
CA THR A 31 11.91 3.58 -10.96
C THR A 31 10.62 2.76 -10.85
N LEU A 32 9.61 3.10 -11.65
CA LEU A 32 8.35 2.34 -11.75
C LEU A 32 8.58 0.83 -12.00
N ARG A 33 9.59 0.48 -12.80
CA ARG A 33 9.98 -0.91 -13.01
C ARG A 33 10.35 -1.59 -11.70
N ARG A 34 11.19 -0.96 -10.88
CA ARG A 34 11.61 -1.54 -9.61
C ARG A 34 10.47 -1.59 -8.60
N VAL A 35 9.59 -0.59 -8.60
CA VAL A 35 8.36 -0.62 -7.78
C VAL A 35 7.45 -1.77 -8.17
N ARG A 36 7.31 -2.09 -9.46
CA ARG A 36 6.58 -3.28 -9.92
C ARG A 36 7.23 -4.58 -9.43
N ASP A 37 8.56 -4.65 -9.38
CA ASP A 37 9.27 -5.81 -8.80
C ASP A 37 8.95 -5.93 -7.30
N PHE A 38 9.03 -4.84 -6.53
CA PHE A 38 8.68 -4.82 -5.11
C PHE A 38 7.23 -5.25 -4.88
N LEU A 39 6.29 -4.79 -5.71
CA LEU A 39 4.89 -5.21 -5.62
C LEU A 39 4.72 -6.72 -5.85
N GLY A 40 5.50 -7.32 -6.77
CA GLY A 40 5.52 -8.77 -6.95
C GLY A 40 6.11 -9.51 -5.75
N GLU A 41 7.17 -8.98 -5.14
CA GLU A 41 7.77 -9.53 -3.92
C GLU A 41 6.78 -9.47 -2.74
N ILE A 42 6.13 -8.33 -2.52
CA ILE A 42 5.13 -8.10 -1.45
C ILE A 42 3.87 -8.97 -1.67
N GLU A 43 3.44 -9.15 -2.93
CA GLU A 43 2.37 -10.08 -3.28
C GLU A 43 2.74 -11.52 -2.93
N GLY A 44 3.99 -11.94 -3.20
CA GLY A 44 4.50 -13.25 -2.83
C GLY A 44 4.52 -13.51 -1.31
N LEU A 45 4.62 -12.45 -0.51
CA LEU A 45 4.52 -12.50 0.95
C LEU A 45 3.06 -12.51 1.46
N GLY A 46 2.08 -12.33 0.57
CA GLY A 46 0.65 -12.30 0.93
C GLY A 46 0.16 -10.97 1.52
N VAL A 47 1.01 -9.94 1.57
CA VAL A 47 0.65 -8.63 2.14
C VAL A 47 -0.31 -7.87 1.23
N ILE A 48 -0.19 -8.05 -0.08
CA ILE A 48 -1.10 -7.49 -1.09
C ILE A 48 -1.59 -8.58 -2.03
N ASN A 49 -2.75 -8.35 -2.66
CA ASN A 49 -3.29 -9.18 -3.72
C ASN A 49 -3.37 -8.37 -5.02
N SER A 50 -3.08 -9.01 -6.16
CA SER A 50 -3.37 -8.42 -7.46
C SER A 50 -4.70 -8.90 -8.03
N ILE A 51 -5.44 -7.96 -8.60
CA ILE A 51 -6.67 -8.18 -9.37
C ILE A 51 -6.35 -7.83 -10.81
N GLN A 52 -6.35 -8.84 -11.69
CA GLN A 52 -6.28 -8.59 -13.12
C GLN A 52 -7.67 -8.20 -13.63
N ARG A 53 -7.80 -7.01 -14.20
CA ARG A 53 -9.04 -6.59 -14.88
C ARG A 53 -8.78 -6.43 -16.37
N ASN A 54 -9.57 -7.13 -17.16
CA ASN A 54 -9.62 -6.96 -18.61
C ASN A 54 -10.57 -5.79 -18.90
N GLN A 55 -10.09 -4.69 -19.48
CA GLN A 55 -10.98 -3.63 -19.97
C GLN A 55 -11.51 -3.92 -21.39
N GLY A 56 -11.16 -5.07 -21.95
CA GLY A 56 -11.47 -5.39 -23.34
C GLY A 56 -10.49 -4.72 -24.31
N TYR A 57 -10.64 -5.01 -25.59
CA TYR A 57 -9.80 -4.44 -26.65
C TYR A 57 -10.32 -3.04 -27.00
N PRO A 58 -9.46 -1.99 -27.12
CA PRO A 58 -7.99 -2.00 -27.18
C PRO A 58 -7.30 -1.73 -25.83
N GLU A 59 -8.06 -1.56 -24.75
CA GLU A 59 -7.61 -0.97 -23.48
C GLU A 59 -6.73 -1.89 -22.61
N GLY A 60 -6.51 -3.14 -23.03
CA GLY A 60 -5.52 -4.03 -22.44
C GLY A 60 -5.91 -4.63 -21.09
N LYS A 61 -4.92 -5.19 -20.40
CA LYS A 61 -5.03 -5.79 -19.07
C LYS A 61 -4.38 -4.85 -18.09
N TYR A 62 -5.13 -4.36 -17.09
CA TYR A 62 -4.52 -3.65 -15.97
C TYR A 62 -4.50 -4.54 -14.73
N ARG A 63 -3.42 -4.41 -13.96
CA ARG A 63 -3.24 -5.06 -12.68
C ARG A 63 -3.54 -4.03 -11.61
N ALA A 64 -4.52 -4.29 -10.77
CA ALA A 64 -4.83 -3.46 -9.62
C ALA A 64 -4.39 -4.18 -8.34
N TYR A 65 -3.91 -3.45 -7.35
CA TYR A 65 -3.46 -4.00 -6.08
C TYR A 65 -4.41 -3.60 -4.95
N GLU A 66 -4.72 -4.54 -4.08
CA GLU A 66 -5.42 -4.31 -2.81
C GLU A 66 -4.64 -4.95 -1.65
N LEU A 67 -4.88 -4.48 -0.43
CA LEU A 67 -4.30 -5.11 0.76
C LEU A 67 -4.85 -6.53 0.93
N GLY A 68 -3.98 -7.47 1.27
CA GLY A 68 -4.34 -8.86 1.56
C GLY A 68 -4.85 -9.07 2.98
N HIS A 69 -4.52 -8.15 3.88
CA HIS A 69 -4.95 -8.11 5.27
C HIS A 69 -5.56 -6.75 5.59
N ASP A 70 -6.26 -6.65 6.72
CA ASP A 70 -6.79 -5.38 7.18
C ASP A 70 -5.66 -4.38 7.46
N ALA A 71 -5.89 -3.10 7.12
CA ALA A 71 -4.86 -2.07 7.18
C ALA A 71 -4.26 -1.93 8.59
N GLU A 72 -5.08 -2.11 9.63
CA GLU A 72 -4.65 -2.06 11.03
C GLU A 72 -3.58 -3.12 11.34
N MET A 73 -3.78 -4.34 10.85
CA MET A 73 -2.83 -5.44 11.06
C MET A 73 -1.50 -5.17 10.36
N ILE A 74 -1.54 -4.63 9.14
CA ILE A 74 -0.34 -4.28 8.37
C ILE A 74 0.42 -3.15 9.06
N LEU A 75 -0.28 -2.11 9.50
CA LEU A 75 0.33 -0.97 10.19
C LEU A 75 0.92 -1.36 11.55
N ALA A 76 0.21 -2.19 12.33
CA ALA A 76 0.74 -2.75 13.57
C ALA A 76 2.05 -3.53 13.34
N ALA A 77 2.12 -4.35 12.30
CA ALA A 77 3.35 -5.07 11.96
C ALA A 77 4.49 -4.16 11.47
N MET A 78 4.17 -2.95 11.03
CA MET A 78 5.13 -1.95 10.55
C MET A 78 5.42 -0.85 11.59
N SER A 79 4.96 -0.98 12.84
CA SER A 79 5.02 0.08 13.86
C SER A 79 6.43 0.65 14.05
N ASP A 80 7.44 -0.22 14.10
CA ASP A 80 8.84 0.20 14.30
C ASP A 80 9.34 1.06 13.14
N LEU A 81 8.98 0.69 11.91
CA LEU A 81 9.32 1.45 10.71
C LEU A 81 8.55 2.78 10.66
N LEU A 82 7.28 2.79 11.05
CA LEU A 82 6.47 4.01 11.09
C LEU A 82 6.98 5.00 12.13
N ASN A 83 7.48 4.51 13.26
CA ASN A 83 8.14 5.34 14.28
C ASN A 83 9.45 5.97 13.77
N GLU A 84 10.15 5.29 12.86
CA GLU A 84 11.40 5.78 12.28
C GLU A 84 11.16 6.79 11.14
N VAL A 85 10.21 6.51 10.26
CA VAL A 85 9.98 7.27 9.02
C VAL A 85 8.93 8.37 9.19
N GLY A 86 8.08 8.27 10.21
CA GLY A 86 6.90 9.11 10.37
C GLY A 86 5.72 8.61 9.54
N VAL A 87 4.54 9.14 9.83
CA VAL A 87 3.28 8.69 9.24
C VAL A 87 2.62 9.81 8.43
N HIS A 88 2.04 9.47 7.27
CA HIS A 88 1.27 10.43 6.49
C HIS A 88 -0.12 10.63 7.12
N GLU A 89 -0.64 11.87 7.12
CA GLU A 89 -1.92 12.25 7.75
C GLU A 89 -3.11 11.36 7.36
N SER A 90 -3.10 10.79 6.16
CA SER A 90 -4.17 9.93 5.65
C SER A 90 -4.32 8.60 6.39
N VAL A 91 -3.32 8.19 7.17
CA VAL A 91 -3.33 6.91 7.92
C VAL A 91 -3.13 7.11 9.42
N ASP A 92 -3.01 8.35 9.90
CA ASP A 92 -2.76 8.68 11.30
C ASP A 92 -3.81 8.07 12.24
N ASP A 93 -5.10 8.22 11.90
CA ASP A 93 -6.21 7.65 12.67
C ASP A 93 -6.15 6.11 12.73
N ILE A 94 -5.69 5.48 11.65
CA ILE A 94 -5.59 4.02 11.55
C ILE A 94 -4.40 3.52 12.36
N VAL A 95 -3.28 4.23 12.34
CA VAL A 95 -2.10 3.91 13.17
C VAL A 95 -2.44 4.04 14.66
N ALA A 96 -3.12 5.13 15.04
CA ALA A 96 -3.55 5.33 16.43
C ALA A 96 -4.48 4.21 16.94
N GLU A 97 -5.32 3.64 16.07
CA GLU A 97 -6.15 2.47 16.42
C GLU A 97 -5.34 1.17 16.42
N SER A 98 -4.41 1.01 15.48
CA SER A 98 -3.51 -0.15 15.40
C SER A 98 -2.65 -0.29 16.66
N ASP A 99 -2.12 0.82 17.18
CA ASP A 99 -1.34 0.83 18.42
C ASP A 99 -2.15 0.36 19.62
N ARG A 100 -3.45 0.68 19.69
CA ARG A 100 -4.34 0.18 20.76
C ARG A 100 -4.50 -1.33 20.70
N ILE A 101 -4.59 -1.89 19.49
CA ILE A 101 -4.68 -3.35 19.28
C ILE A 101 -3.38 -4.02 19.74
N SER A 102 -2.22 -3.47 19.38
CA SER A 102 -0.90 -3.99 19.78
C SER A 102 -0.66 -3.96 21.29
N VAL A 103 -1.20 -2.97 22.00
CA VAL A 103 -1.09 -2.88 23.48
C VAL A 103 -2.05 -3.85 24.20
N SER A 104 -3.07 -4.35 23.50
CA SER A 104 -4.12 -5.20 24.07
C SER A 104 -3.89 -6.71 23.85
N ALA A 105 -2.80 -7.10 23.18
CA ALA A 105 -2.42 -8.48 22.89
C ALA A 105 -1.28 -8.97 23.80
#